data_AF-I3C599-F1
#
_entry.id   AF-I3C599-F1
#
_cell.length_a   1.000
_cell.length_b   1.000
_cell.length_c   1.000
_cell.angle_alpha   90.00
_cell.angle_beta   90.00
_cell.angle_gamma   90.00
#
_symmetry.space_group_name_H-M   'P 1'
#
loop_
_entity.id
_entity.type
_entity.pdbx_description
1 polymer ?
#
loop_
_entity_poly.entity_id
_entity_poly.type
_entity_poly.pdbx_seq_one_letter_code
_entity_poly.pdbx_strand_id
1 'polypeptide(L)' 'MKVKLKSYNNLQNYQCDYPENVALMLSVTKALEYAKKQISAIRGTKNFLAYKIVTLEGELLYKLPCN' A
#
# COMPACT_ATOMS: atom_id res chain seq x y z
N MET A 1 -17.00 2.38 -2.94
CA MET A 1 -16.46 1.08 -3.40
C MET A 1 -15.35 0.63 -2.46
N LYS A 2 -15.44 -0.58 -1.90
CA LYS A 2 -14.39 -1.14 -1.03
C LYS A 2 -13.18 -1.58 -1.86
N VAL A 3 -11.99 -1.55 -1.26
CA VAL A 3 -10.72 -1.90 -1.92
C VAL A 3 -9.81 -2.70 -1.00
N LYS A 4 -8.83 -3.39 -1.58
CA LYS A 4 -7.75 -4.07 -0.85
C LYS A 4 -6.52 -3.17 -0.85
N LEU A 5 -6.00 -2.86 0.32
CA LEU A 5 -4.74 -2.17 0.53
C LEU A 5 -3.66 -3.22 0.85
N LYS A 6 -2.79 -3.46 -0.11
CA LYS A 6 -1.62 -4.32 0.01
C LYS A 6 -0.44 -3.48 0.54
N SER A 7 0.18 -3.90 1.65
CA SER A 7 1.35 -3.23 2.22
C SER A 7 2.60 -4.06 2.02
N TYR A 8 3.72 -3.39 1.77
CA TYR A 8 5.01 -4.00 1.49
C TYR A 8 6.10 -3.36 2.32
N ASN A 9 6.91 -4.16 2.99
CA ASN A 9 7.98 -3.67 3.86
C ASN A 9 9.38 -3.88 3.26
N ASN A 10 9.47 -4.52 2.08
CA ASN A 10 10.69 -4.54 1.29
C ASN A 10 10.40 -4.32 -0.22
N LEU A 11 11.44 -3.93 -0.95
CA LEU A 11 11.34 -3.63 -2.39
C LEU A 11 11.08 -4.90 -3.23
N GLN A 12 11.64 -6.04 -2.85
CA GLN A 12 11.55 -7.29 -3.61
C GLN A 12 10.11 -7.83 -3.64
N ASN A 13 9.46 -7.87 -2.48
CA ASN A 13 8.05 -8.22 -2.31
C ASN A 13 7.13 -7.24 -3.04
N TYR A 14 7.47 -5.95 -3.02
CA TYR A 14 6.73 -4.95 -3.79
C TYR A 14 6.81 -5.20 -5.30
N GLN A 15 7.99 -5.59 -5.82
CA GLN A 15 8.17 -5.92 -7.23
C GLN A 15 7.46 -7.23 -7.60
N CYS A 16 7.55 -8.26 -6.75
CA CYS A 16 6.96 -9.58 -6.98
C CYS A 16 5.47 -9.69 -6.58
N ASP A 17 4.85 -8.61 -6.08
CA ASP A 17 3.46 -8.56 -5.60
C ASP A 17 3.16 -9.59 -4.48
N TYR A 18 4.10 -9.76 -3.55
CA TYR A 18 3.95 -10.57 -2.33
C TYR A 18 3.69 -9.70 -1.10
N PRO A 19 2.44 -9.23 -0.88
CA PRO A 19 2.15 -8.34 0.23
C PRO A 19 2.21 -9.05 1.58
N GLU A 20 2.74 -8.33 2.54
CA GLU A 20 2.96 -8.76 3.91
C GLU A 20 1.67 -8.59 4.72
N ASN A 21 0.84 -7.63 4.32
CA ASN A 21 -0.51 -7.48 4.82
C ASN A 21 -1.45 -7.01 3.70
N VAL A 22 -2.69 -7.49 3.73
CA VAL A 22 -3.77 -7.08 2.86
C VAL A 22 -4.95 -6.63 3.73
N ALA A 23 -5.19 -5.33 3.81
CA ALA A 23 -6.29 -4.75 4.56
C ALA A 23 -7.47 -4.42 3.63
N LEU A 24 -8.70 -4.70 4.07
CA LEU A 24 -9.91 -4.23 3.38
C LEU A 24 -10.25 -2.82 3.84
N MET A 25 -10.33 -1.90 2.89
CA MET A 25 -10.65 -0.50 3.12
C MET A 25 -12.01 -0.14 2.54
N LEU A 26 -12.71 0.77 3.22
CA LEU A 26 -14.07 1.21 2.83
C LEU A 26 -14.10 1.96 1.50
N SER A 27 -13.02 2.68 1.18
CA SER A 27 -12.86 3.43 -0.07
C SER A 27 -11.41 3.58 -0.48
N VAL A 28 -11.19 3.85 -1.77
CA VAL A 28 -9.89 4.23 -2.32
C VAL A 28 -9.31 5.43 -1.58
N THR A 29 -10.13 6.45 -1.31
CA THR A 29 -9.70 7.66 -0.59
C THR A 29 -9.19 7.32 0.80
N LYS A 30 -9.90 6.50 1.57
CA LYS A 30 -9.45 6.06 2.90
C LYS A 30 -8.17 5.24 2.84
N ALA A 31 -8.04 4.37 1.84
CA ALA A 31 -6.82 3.61 1.61
C ALA A 31 -5.63 4.53 1.27
N LEU A 32 -5.84 5.56 0.47
CA LEU A 32 -4.83 6.58 0.11
C LEU A 32 -4.42 7.42 1.33
N GLU A 33 -5.38 7.93 2.09
CA GLU A 33 -5.11 8.70 3.31
C GLU A 33 -4.26 7.88 4.30
N TYR A 34 -4.65 6.63 4.52
CA TYR A 34 -3.91 5.73 5.41
C TYR A 34 -2.49 5.45 4.91
N ALA A 35 -2.35 5.04 3.64
CA ALA A 35 -1.05 4.74 3.04
C ALA A 35 -0.10 5.96 3.09
N LYS A 36 -0.61 7.15 2.71
CA LYS A 36 0.17 8.39 2.77
C LYS A 36 0.60 8.73 4.20
N LYS A 37 -0.28 8.54 5.19
CA LYS A 37 0.05 8.81 6.59
C LYS A 37 1.17 7.90 7.08
N GLN A 38 1.11 6.61 6.77
CA GLN A 38 2.14 5.64 7.18
C GLN A 38 3.48 5.88 6.46
N ILE A 39 3.44 6.12 5.15
CA ILE A 39 4.63 6.51 4.38
C ILE A 39 5.25 7.80 4.96
N SER A 40 4.44 8.80 5.29
CA SER A 40 4.93 10.05 5.87
C SER A 40 5.55 9.82 7.26
N ALA A 41 5.01 8.90 8.05
CA ALA A 41 5.52 8.59 9.39
C ALA A 41 6.89 7.90 9.38
N ILE A 42 7.19 7.12 8.34
CA ILE A 42 8.49 6.46 8.18
C ILE A 42 9.45 7.25 7.27
N ARG A 43 9.01 8.38 6.71
CA ARG A 43 9.81 9.23 5.83
C ARG A 43 11.00 9.80 6.61
N GLY A 44 12.20 9.57 6.11
CA GLY A 44 13.45 9.94 6.79
C GLY A 44 14.02 8.83 7.69
N THR A 45 13.34 7.69 7.80
CA THR A 45 13.93 6.45 8.34
C THR A 45 14.56 5.62 7.21
N LYS A 46 15.44 4.67 7.53
CA LYS A 46 15.98 3.69 6.56
C LYS A 46 15.00 2.54 6.25
N ASN A 47 13.76 2.63 6.72
CA ASN A 47 12.77 1.57 6.53
C ASN A 47 12.05 1.76 5.21
N PHE A 48 11.82 0.67 4.49
CA PHE A 48 11.01 0.66 3.28
C PHE A 48 9.55 0.38 3.65
N LEU A 49 8.63 1.16 3.07
CA LEU A 49 7.20 0.91 3.19
C LEU A 49 6.50 1.34 1.91
N ALA A 50 5.93 0.40 1.18
CA ALA A 50 5.16 0.69 -0.02
C ALA A 50 3.73 0.15 0.10
N TYR A 51 2.83 0.73 -0.68
CA TYR A 51 1.45 0.29 -0.74
C TYR A 51 0.99 0.13 -2.19
N LYS A 52 0.13 -0.86 -2.42
CA LYS A 52 -0.69 -0.96 -3.63
C LYS A 52 -2.16 -1.02 -3.24
N ILE A 53 -2.98 -0.23 -3.91
CA ILE A 53 -4.44 -0.25 -3.72
C ILE A 53 -5.01 -0.97 -4.92
N VAL A 54 -5.74 -2.06 -4.67
CA VAL A 54 -6.37 -2.87 -5.71
C VAL A 54 -7.87 -3.00 -5.45
N THR A 55 -8.67 -3.20 -6.51
CA THR A 55 -10.09 -3.54 -6.38
C THR A 55 -10.27 -4.89 -5.68
N LEU A 56 -11.51 -5.24 -5.33
CA LEU A 56 -11.77 -6.56 -4.75
C LEU A 56 -11.44 -7.69 -5.73
N GLU A 57 -11.59 -7.44 -7.02
CA GLU A 57 -11.26 -8.33 -8.15
C GLU A 57 -9.76 -8.40 -8.44
N GLY A 58 -8.96 -7.52 -7.83
CA GLY A 58 -7.49 -7.53 -7.93
C GLY A 58 -6.92 -6.56 -8.95
N GLU A 59 -7.75 -5.72 -9.58
CA GLU A 59 -7.28 -4.69 -10.50
C GLU A 59 -6.53 -3.59 -9.74
N LEU A 60 -5.37 -3.21 -10.25
CA LEU A 60 -4.55 -2.18 -9.63
C LEU A 60 -5.13 -0.79 -9.88
N LEU A 61 -5.42 -0.07 -8.80
CA LEU A 61 -5.88 1.32 -8.86
C LEU A 61 -4.74 2.31 -8.61
N TYR A 62 -3.93 2.06 -7.57
CA TYR A 62 -2.84 2.97 -7.19
C TYR A 62 -1.60 2.24 -6.70
N LYS A 63 -0.43 2.85 -6.98
CA LYS A 63 0.90 2.45 -6.48
C LYS A 63 1.50 3.61 -5.69
N LEU A 64 1.94 3.32 -4.47
CA LEU A 64 2.59 4.29 -3.58
C LEU A 64 3.90 3.69 -3.06
N PRO A 65 5.00 3.82 -3.80
CA PRO A 65 6.32 3.47 -3.27
C PRO A 65 6.79 4.54 -2.25
N CYS A 66 7.44 4.12 -1.16
CA CYS A 66 8.28 4.99 -0.37
C CYS A 66 9.73 4.57 -0.57
N ASN A 67 10.58 5.54 -0.89
CA ASN A 67 12.02 5.41 -1.05
C ASN A 67 12.70 6.27 0.00
#